data_AF-A0A3M1DWI5-F1
#
_entry.id   AF-A0A3M1DWI5-F1
#
_cell.length_a   1.000
_cell.length_b   1.000
_cell.length_c   1.000
_cell.angle_alpha   90.00
_cell.angle_beta   90.00
_cell.angle_gamma   90.00
#
_symmetry.space_group_name_H-M   'P 1'
#
loop_
_entity.id
_entity.type
_entity.pdbx_description
1 polymer ?
#
loop_
_entity_poly.entity_id
_entity_poly.type
_entity_poly.pdbx_seq_one_letter_code
_entity_poly.pdbx_strand_id
1 'polypeptide(L)' 'MLGARFEAALVYAAQLHRQQVRKGSQTPYLAHLLAVTALVLEAGGDEDEAIAALLHDAVEDQGGYQTL' A
#
# COMPACT_ATOMS: atom_id res chain seq x y z
N MET A 1 -16.40 -5.84 3.13
CA MET A 1 -16.00 -6.55 1.90
C MET A 1 -15.15 -5.60 1.08
N LEU A 2 -14.11 -6.09 0.42
CA LEU A 2 -13.25 -5.29 -0.45
C LEU A 2 -13.83 -5.28 -1.87
N GLY A 3 -13.89 -4.11 -2.49
CA GLY A 3 -14.46 -3.92 -3.82
C GLY A 3 -13.47 -3.31 -4.81
N ALA A 4 -14.00 -2.78 -5.91
CA ALA A 4 -13.20 -2.24 -7.02
C ALA A 4 -12.27 -1.08 -6.60
N ARG A 5 -12.59 -0.34 -5.54
CA ARG A 5 -11.74 0.73 -5.01
C ARG A 5 -10.46 0.16 -4.40
N PHE A 6 -10.60 -0.90 -3.61
CA PHE A 6 -9.46 -1.61 -3.05
C PHE A 6 -8.58 -2.23 -4.13
N GLU A 7 -9.18 -2.87 -5.14
CA GLU A 7 -8.44 -3.44 -6.28
C GLU A 7 -7.62 -2.37 -7.02
N ALA A 8 -8.22 -1.21 -7.28
CA ALA A 8 -7.53 -0.09 -7.92
C ALA A 8 -6.35 0.41 -7.08
N ALA A 9 -6.54 0.56 -5.75
CA ALA A 9 -5.48 0.95 -4.84
C ALA A 9 -4.32 -0.05 -4.83
N LEU A 10 -4.63 -1.36 -4.88
CA LEU A 10 -3.62 -2.42 -4.93
C LEU A 10 -2.80 -2.38 -6.20
N VAL A 11 -3.45 -2.26 -7.35
CA VAL A 11 -2.75 -2.13 -8.64
C VAL A 11 -1.88 -0.88 -8.66
N TYR A 12 -2.41 0.24 -8.17
CA TYR A 12 -1.67 1.49 -8.09
C TYR A 12 -0.43 1.38 -7.19
N ALA A 13 -0.57 0.88 -5.95
CA ALA A 13 0.54 0.68 -5.03
C ALA A 13 1.60 -0.27 -5.62
N ALA A 14 1.17 -1.37 -6.24
CA ALA A 14 2.08 -2.32 -6.87
C ALA A 14 2.88 -1.70 -8.03
N GLN A 15 2.24 -0.85 -8.85
CA GLN A 15 2.91 -0.15 -9.94
C GLN A 15 3.87 0.93 -9.44
N LEU A 16 3.43 1.73 -8.47
CA LEU A 16 4.20 2.83 -7.91
C LEU A 16 5.47 2.33 -7.22
N HIS A 17 5.36 1.29 -6.38
CA HIS A 17 6.47 0.74 -5.61
C HIS A 17 7.23 -0.39 -6.33
N ARG A 18 6.98 -0.63 -7.63
CA ARG A 18 7.48 -1.81 -8.38
C ARG A 18 9.01 -1.97 -8.39
N GLN A 19 9.75 -0.89 -8.20
CA GLN A 19 11.21 -0.85 -8.16
C GLN A 19 11.77 -0.57 -6.76
N GLN A 20 10.91 -0.35 -5.76
CA GLN A 20 11.34 -0.05 -4.41
C GLN A 20 11.61 -1.33 -3.61
N VAL A 21 12.69 -1.31 -2.83
CA VAL A 21 13.05 -2.36 -1.88
C VAL A 21 13.18 -1.77 -0.48
N ARG A 22 12.99 -2.60 0.56
CA ARG A 22 13.14 -2.15 1.95
C ARG A 22 14.59 -1.82 2.28
N LYS A 23 14.81 -0.74 3.02
CA LYS A 23 16.15 -0.35 3.52
C LYS A 23 16.78 -1.52 4.30
N GLY A 24 18.02 -1.87 3.97
CA GLY A 24 18.77 -2.95 4.62
C GLY A 24 18.42 -4.36 4.17
N SER A 25 17.62 -4.54 3.11
CA SER A 25 17.33 -5.85 2.50
C SER A 25 17.01 -5.71 1.00
N GLN A 26 16.84 -6.84 0.31
CA GLN A 26 16.36 -6.88 -1.08
C GLN A 26 14.85 -7.21 -1.19
N THR A 27 14.13 -7.18 -0.06
CA THR A 27 12.70 -7.48 -0.04
C THR A 27 11.93 -6.36 -0.76
N PRO A 28 11.04 -6.68 -1.72
CA PRO A 28 10.20 -5.68 -2.38
C PRO A 28 9.38 -4.87 -1.37
N TYR A 29 9.31 -3.56 -1.55
CA TYR A 29 8.59 -2.68 -0.61
C TYR A 29 7.10 -2.98 -0.54
N LEU A 30 6.50 -3.47 -1.63
CA LEU A 30 5.12 -3.94 -1.68
C LEU A 30 4.80 -4.98 -0.58
N ALA A 31 5.77 -5.79 -0.16
CA ALA A 31 5.57 -6.75 0.93
C ALA A 31 5.23 -6.06 2.27
N HIS A 32 5.83 -4.89 2.53
CA HIS A 32 5.50 -4.07 3.71
C HIS A 32 4.08 -3.53 3.63
N LEU A 33 3.69 -2.94 2.49
CA LEU A 33 2.34 -2.40 2.30
C LEU A 33 1.26 -3.48 2.46
N LEU A 34 1.49 -4.67 1.90
CA LEU A 34 0.59 -5.81 2.05
C LEU A 34 0.51 -6.30 3.51
N ALA A 35 1.63 -6.33 4.23
CA ALA A 35 1.65 -6.72 5.63
C ALA A 35 0.86 -5.75 6.53
N VAL A 36 1.03 -4.44 6.34
CA VAL A 36 0.27 -3.41 7.08
C VAL A 36 -1.22 -3.50 6.74
N THR A 37 -1.56 -3.69 5.46
CA THR A 37 -2.96 -3.86 5.01
C THR A 37 -3.61 -5.09 5.65
N ALA A 38 -2.89 -6.21 5.73
CA ALA A 38 -3.37 -7.42 6.39
C ALA A 38 -3.68 -7.17 7.87
N LEU A 39 -2.79 -6.48 8.60
CA LEU A 39 -3.00 -6.14 10.02
C LEU A 39 -4.27 -5.30 10.24
N VAL A 40 -4.54 -4.32 9.36
CA VAL A 40 -5.75 -3.50 9.44
C VAL A 40 -7.01 -4.33 9.22
N LEU A 41 -7.01 -5.22 8.21
CA LEU A 41 -8.14 -6.10 7.95
C LEU A 41 -8.38 -7.09 9.10
N GLU A 42 -7.33 -7.66 9.67
CA GLU A 42 -7.40 -8.56 10.82
C GLU A 42 -7.90 -7.85 12.09
N ALA A 43 -7.63 -6.55 12.22
CA ALA A 43 -8.16 -5.72 13.30
C ALA A 43 -9.64 -5.31 13.11
N GLY A 44 -10.29 -5.76 12.03
CA GLY A 44 -11.68 -5.44 11.71
C GLY A 44 -11.87 -4.12 10.96
N GLY A 45 -10.78 -3.58 10.37
CA GLY A 45 -10.84 -2.36 9.60
C GLY A 45 -11.67 -2.49 8.32
N ASP A 46 -12.23 -1.37 7.88
CA ASP A 46 -13.07 -1.31 6.69
C ASP A 46 -12.28 -1.13 5.38
N GLU A 47 -12.99 -0.99 4.26
CA GLU A 47 -12.35 -0.84 2.95
C GLU A 47 -11.50 0.45 2.86
N ASP A 48 -11.95 1.55 3.46
CA ASP A 48 -11.24 2.82 3.39
C ASP A 48 -9.97 2.77 4.22
N GLU A 49 -10.02 2.14 5.40
CA GLU A 49 -8.84 1.91 6.24
C GLU A 49 -7.84 0.96 5.57
N ALA A 50 -8.31 -0.09 4.89
CA ALA A 50 -7.44 -0.98 4.13
C ALA A 50 -6.78 -0.29 2.92
N ILE A 51 -7.52 0.58 2.22
CA ILE A 51 -6.96 1.42 1.15
C ILE A 51 -5.91 2.39 1.71
N ALA A 52 -6.20 3.04 2.84
CA ALA A 52 -5.25 3.95 3.49
C ALA A 52 -3.96 3.22 3.89
N ALA A 53 -4.08 2.02 4.46
CA ALA A 53 -2.94 1.18 4.79
C ALA A 53 -2.09 0.82 3.56
N LEU A 54 -2.73 0.53 2.43
CA LEU A 54 -2.05 0.14 1.20
C LEU A 54 -1.31 1.31 0.54
N LEU A 55 -1.79 2.53 0.74
CA LEU A 55 -1.29 3.76 0.11
C LEU A 55 -0.45 4.65 1.04
N HIS A 56 -0.27 4.28 2.32
CA HIS A 56 0.27 5.19 3.34
C HIS A 56 1.64 5.78 2.98
N ASP A 57 2.50 5.03 2.29
CA ASP A 57 3.84 5.48 1.90
C ASP A 57 3.92 5.98 0.44
N ALA A 58 2.80 6.00 -0.31
CA ALA A 58 2.80 6.40 -1.72
C ALA A 58 3.32 7.84 -1.91
N VAL A 59 2.88 8.75 -1.02
CA VAL A 59 3.28 10.16 -1.04
C VAL A 59 4.73 10.34 -0.61
N GLU A 60 5.11 9.73 0.51
CA GLU A 60 6.42 9.94 1.13
C GLU A 60 7.56 9.34 0.28
N ASP A 61 7.37 8.14 -0.25
CA ASP A 61 8.46 7.37 -0.85
C ASP A 61 8.53 7.44 -2.37
N GLN A 62 7.42 7.73 -3.07
CA GLN A 62 7.35 7.54 -4.53
C GLN A 62 6.74 8.68 -5.35
N GLY A 63 6.22 9.77 -4.78
CA GLY A 63 5.66 10.82 -5.64
C GLY A 63 5.38 12.22 -5.11
N GLY A 64 5.59 12.51 -3.82
CA GLY A 64 5.37 13.85 -3.27
C GLY A 64 3.97 14.38 -3.60
N TYR A 65 3.85 15.66 -3.97
CA TYR A 65 2.55 16.29 -4.30
C TYR A 65 1.79 15.65 -5.46
N GLN A 66 2.43 14.88 -6.35
CA GLN A 66 1.75 14.24 -7.49
C GLN A 66 0.96 12.99 -7.09
N THR A 67 1.15 12.53 -5.86
CA THR A 67 0.54 11.31 -5.30
C THR A 67 -0.35 11.60 -4.08
N LEU A 68 -0.54 12.89 -3.75
CA LEU A 68 -1.49 13.43 -2.77
C LEU A 68 -2.87 13.61 -3.40
#